data_AF-A0A0F9CF64-F1
#
_entry.id   AF-A0A0F9CF64-F1
#
_cell.length_a   1.000
_cell.length_b   1.000
_cell.length_c   1.000
_cell.angle_alpha   90.00
_cell.angle_beta   90.00
_cell.angle_gamma   90.00
#
_symmetry.space_group_name_H-M   'P 1'
#
loop_
_entity.id
_entity.type
_entity.pdbx_description
1 polymer ?
#
loop_
_entity_poly.entity_id
_entity_poly.type
_entity_poly.pdbx_seq_one_letter_code
_entity_poly.pdbx_strand_id
1 'polypeptide(L)'
;MIKKIEIAEIERNDTNNDGQQLVTKMGKAYQRVFIKPKGSDVRLSGFGNQTTDKWNVGETVEVIVEKNGTYWNFKIPRQEDMLIEKVAEFEKILNDMDTRIKTLEMRVIGELPR
;
A
#
# COMPACT_ATOMS: atom_id res chain seq x y z
N MET A 1 2.78 -1.01 -4.72
CA MET A 1 3.76 -0.68 -3.67
C MET A 1 3.00 -0.47 -2.39
N ILE A 2 3.45 -1.15 -1.35
CA ILE A 2 2.92 -1.07 0.00
C ILE A 2 3.35 0.29 0.58
N LYS A 3 2.41 0.95 1.25
CA LYS A 3 2.62 2.25 1.88
C LYS A 3 2.29 2.15 3.36
N LYS A 4 3.13 2.73 4.20
CA LYS A 4 2.82 2.99 5.60
C LYS A 4 2.06 4.31 5.69
N ILE A 5 0.87 4.29 6.28
CA ILE A 5 0.04 5.48 6.49
C ILE A 5 -0.40 5.56 7.95
N GLU A 6 -0.34 6.76 8.53
CA GLU A 6 -0.98 7.04 9.81
C GLU A 6 -2.44 7.43 9.56
N ILE A 7 -3.39 6.80 10.24
CA ILE A 7 -4.82 7.05 10.06
C ILE A 7 -5.22 8.33 10.82
N ALA A 8 -5.72 9.34 10.11
CA ALA A 8 -6.25 10.56 10.72
C ALA A 8 -7.77 10.50 10.95
N GLU A 9 -8.51 9.87 10.04
CA GLU A 9 -9.94 9.63 10.16
C GLU A 9 -10.24 8.20 9.70
N ILE A 10 -11.20 7.54 10.35
CA ILE A 10 -11.73 6.24 9.92
C ILE A 10 -13.25 6.21 10.07
N GLU A 11 -13.93 5.76 9.02
CA GLU A 11 -15.38 5.62 8.96
C GLU A 11 -15.72 4.23 8.43
N ARG A 12 -16.78 3.63 8.99
CA ARG A 12 -17.24 2.30 8.61
C ARG A 12 -18.74 2.36 8.36
N ASN A 13 -19.17 1.88 7.19
CA ASN A 13 -20.57 1.86 6.82
C ASN A 13 -20.91 0.58 6.05
N ASP A 14 -22.04 -0.03 6.36
CA ASP A 14 -22.56 -1.23 5.71
C ASP A 14 -23.83 -0.97 4.89
N THR A 15 -24.25 0.30 4.76
CA THR A 15 -25.40 0.71 3.95
C THR A 15 -25.01 1.73 2.87
N ASN A 16 -25.83 1.83 1.83
CA ASN A 16 -25.75 2.88 0.82
C ASN A 16 -26.54 4.13 1.25
N ASN A 17 -26.58 5.16 0.40
CA ASN A 17 -27.28 6.42 0.70
C ASN A 17 -28.80 6.25 0.88
N ASP A 18 -29.38 5.16 0.36
CA ASP A 18 -30.80 4.82 0.51
C ASP A 18 -31.06 3.97 1.76
N GLY A 19 -30.04 3.73 2.59
CA GLY A 19 -30.10 2.88 3.78
C GLY A 19 -30.13 1.38 3.48
N GLN A 20 -29.95 0.97 2.22
CA GLN A 20 -29.92 -0.44 1.83
C GLN A 20 -28.54 -1.05 2.10
N GLN A 21 -28.51 -2.31 2.52
CA GLN A 21 -27.26 -3.02 2.82
C GLN A 21 -26.35 -3.09 1.58
N LEU A 22 -25.07 -2.82 1.79
CA LEU A 22 -24.04 -2.97 0.78
C LEU A 22 -23.79 -4.45 0.50
N VAL A 23 -24.02 -4.85 -0.75
CA VAL A 23 -23.79 -6.21 -1.23
C VAL A 23 -22.76 -6.23 -2.35
N THR A 24 -21.89 -7.23 -2.33
CA THR A 24 -20.95 -7.50 -3.42
C THR A 24 -21.69 -7.94 -4.68
N LYS A 25 -21.00 -7.98 -5.82
CA LYS A 25 -21.57 -8.55 -7.07
C LYS A 25 -22.07 -9.99 -6.92
N MET A 26 -21.57 -10.71 -5.91
CA MET A 26 -21.97 -12.09 -5.58
C MET A 26 -23.10 -12.15 -4.54
N GLY A 27 -23.71 -11.02 -4.18
CA GLY A 27 -24.80 -10.95 -3.21
C GLY A 27 -24.37 -11.03 -1.73
N LYS A 28 -23.07 -11.13 -1.44
CA LYS A 28 -22.57 -11.16 -0.05
C LYS A 28 -22.56 -9.75 0.53
N ALA A 29 -23.18 -9.56 1.71
CA ALA A 29 -23.10 -8.32 2.47
C ALA A 29 -21.66 -7.98 2.86
N TYR A 30 -21.30 -6.70 2.83
CA TYR A 30 -19.99 -6.22 3.25
C TYR A 30 -20.07 -4.87 3.94
N GLN A 31 -19.10 -4.59 4.79
CA GLN A 31 -18.87 -3.25 5.32
C GLN A 31 -17.81 -2.54 4.47
N ARG A 32 -18.06 -1.29 4.13
CA ARG A 32 -17.08 -0.39 3.52
C ARG A 32 -16.33 0.36 4.61
N VAL A 33 -15.02 0.47 4.45
CA VAL A 33 -14.16 1.24 5.35
C VAL A 33 -13.57 2.40 4.57
N PHE A 34 -13.69 3.60 5.12
CA PHE A 34 -12.98 4.77 4.63
C PHE A 34 -11.90 5.16 5.62
N ILE A 35 -10.72 5.45 5.11
CA ILE A 35 -9.63 6.03 5.90
C ILE A 35 -9.12 7.30 5.24
N LYS A 36 -8.76 8.29 6.04
CA LYS A 36 -8.01 9.45 5.60
C LYS A 36 -6.61 9.38 6.19
N PRO A 37 -5.55 9.27 5.36
CA PRO A 37 -4.19 9.36 5.85
C PRO A 37 -3.89 10.74 6.44
N LYS A 38 -3.09 10.79 7.49
CA LYS A 38 -2.59 12.04 8.06
C LYS A 38 -1.77 12.82 7.02
N GLY A 39 -2.03 14.12 6.93
CA GLY A 39 -1.39 15.00 5.95
C GLY A 39 -1.87 14.80 4.50
N SER A 40 -2.95 14.05 4.28
CA SER A 40 -3.57 13.88 2.97
C SER A 40 -5.01 14.36 2.96
N ASP A 41 -5.41 15.03 1.89
CA ASP A 41 -6.81 15.39 1.62
C ASP A 41 -7.58 14.25 0.93
N VAL A 42 -6.90 13.16 0.57
CA VAL A 42 -7.49 12.04 -0.15
C VAL A 42 -8.07 11.03 0.84
N ARG A 43 -9.36 10.71 0.67
CA ARG A 43 -10.00 9.58 1.34
C ARG A 43 -9.78 8.30 0.53
N LEU A 44 -9.40 7.24 1.22
CA LEU A 44 -9.19 5.90 0.66
C LEU A 44 -10.36 5.00 1.07
N SER A 45 -10.96 4.32 0.10
CA SER A 45 -12.02 3.35 0.34
C SER A 45 -11.48 1.91 0.30
N GLY A 46 -11.99 1.05 1.17
CA GLY A 46 -11.62 -0.36 1.22
C GLY A 46 -12.74 -1.23 1.80
N PHE A 47 -12.44 -2.51 1.99
CA PHE A 47 -13.37 -3.50 2.55
C PHE A 47 -13.12 -3.74 4.03
N GLY A 48 -14.20 -3.82 4.80
CA GLY A 48 -14.20 -4.23 6.20
C GLY A 48 -13.89 -5.72 6.35
N ASN A 49 -13.05 -6.04 7.33
CA ASN A 49 -12.67 -7.38 7.74
C ASN A 49 -12.05 -7.34 9.15
N GLN A 50 -11.72 -8.52 9.69
CA GLN A 50 -11.15 -8.69 11.03
C GLN A 50 -9.90 -7.84 11.33
N THR A 51 -9.13 -7.49 10.30
CA THR A 51 -7.95 -6.62 10.44
C THR A 51 -8.38 -5.16 10.51
N THR A 52 -9.16 -4.69 9.54
CA THR A 52 -9.61 -3.29 9.50
C THR A 52 -10.52 -2.93 10.66
N ASP A 53 -11.23 -3.90 11.24
CA ASP A 53 -12.11 -3.68 12.39
C ASP A 53 -11.33 -3.23 13.64
N LYS A 54 -10.04 -3.58 13.72
CA LYS A 54 -9.16 -3.22 14.82
C LYS A 54 -8.48 -1.87 14.63
N TRP A 55 -8.57 -1.28 13.44
CA TRP A 55 -7.87 -0.03 13.13
C TRP A 55 -8.48 1.16 13.85
N ASN A 56 -7.63 2.01 14.41
CA ASN A 56 -8.04 3.23 15.09
C ASN A 56 -7.33 4.48 14.52
N VAL A 57 -7.91 5.65 14.81
CA VAL A 57 -7.24 6.93 14.53
C VAL A 57 -5.92 6.99 15.30
N GLY A 58 -4.86 7.48 14.63
CA GLY A 58 -3.49 7.55 15.13
C GLY A 58 -2.65 6.31 14.84
N GLU A 59 -3.25 5.20 14.41
CA GLU A 59 -2.53 3.97 14.10
C GLU A 59 -1.79 4.07 12.75
N THR A 60 -0.58 3.51 12.68
CA THR A 60 0.14 3.35 11.41
C THR A 60 -0.10 1.98 10.82
N VAL A 61 -0.64 1.93 9.61
CA VAL A 61 -1.01 0.69 8.91
C VAL A 61 -0.31 0.58 7.56
N GLU A 62 -0.07 -0.65 7.12
CA GLU A 62 0.48 -0.96 5.80
C GLU A 62 -0.65 -1.27 4.81
N VAL A 63 -0.72 -0.51 3.72
CA VAL A 63 -1.76 -0.67 2.69
C VAL A 63 -1.19 -0.53 1.29
N ILE A 64 -1.83 -1.18 0.32
CA ILE A 64 -1.61 -0.90 -1.10
C ILE A 64 -2.67 0.11 -1.53
N VAL A 65 -2.24 1.27 -2.04
CA VAL A 65 -3.13 2.33 -2.51
C VAL A 65 -3.28 2.23 -4.02
N GLU A 66 -4.53 2.17 -4.50
CA GLU A 66 -4.87 2.03 -5.91
C GLU A 66 -5.88 3.10 -6.34
N LYS A 67 -5.76 3.60 -7.56
CA LYS A 67 -6.72 4.55 -8.14
C LYS A 67 -7.62 3.82 -9.13
N ASN A 68 -8.93 3.81 -8.88
CA ASN A 68 -9.93 3.24 -9.77
C ASN A 68 -10.86 4.36 -10.26
N GLY A 69 -10.54 4.91 -11.44
CA GLY A 69 -11.22 6.10 -11.97
C GLY A 69 -10.99 7.33 -11.09
N THR A 70 -12.06 7.92 -10.57
CA THR A 70 -12.01 9.10 -9.69
C THR A 70 -11.70 8.74 -8.23
N TYR A 71 -11.86 7.47 -7.86
CA TYR A 71 -11.78 7.04 -6.47
C TYR A 71 -10.41 6.45 -6.13
N TRP A 72 -9.94 6.78 -4.93
CA TRP A 72 -8.77 6.13 -4.33
C TRP A 72 -9.22 5.03 -3.39
N ASN A 73 -8.60 3.87 -3.55
CA ASN A 73 -8.90 2.68 -2.77
C ASN A 73 -7.65 2.19 -2.04
N PHE A 74 -7.87 1.42 -0.99
CA PHE A 74 -6.80 0.68 -0.33
C PHE A 74 -7.13 -0.81 -0.27
N LYS A 75 -6.07 -1.62 -0.22
CA LYS A 75 -6.12 -3.05 0.08
C LYS A 75 -5.12 -3.37 1.17
N ILE A 76 -5.44 -4.36 2.00
CA ILE A 76 -4.45 -4.95 2.90
C ILE A 76 -3.50 -5.79 2.04
N PRO A 77 -2.17 -5.60 2.15
CA PRO A 77 -1.21 -6.41 1.43
C PRO A 77 -1.35 -7.88 1.85
N ARG A 78 -1.34 -8.79 0.86
CA ARG A 78 -1.21 -10.22 1.14
C ARG A 78 0.25 -10.56 1.37
N GLN A 79 0.51 -11.76 1.91
CA GLN A 79 1.87 -12.25 2.09
C GLN A 79 2.66 -12.28 0.77
N GLU A 80 2.02 -12.67 -0.33
CA GLU A 80 2.65 -12.64 -1.66
C GLU A 80 3.08 -11.22 -2.06
N ASP A 81 2.23 -10.22 -1.80
CA ASP A 81 2.52 -8.83 -2.14
C ASP A 81 3.73 -8.32 -1.34
N MET A 82 3.83 -8.70 -0.06
CA MET A 82 4.98 -8.38 0.79
C MET A 82 6.27 -9.07 0.31
N LEU A 83 6.18 -10.32 -0.14
CA LEU A 83 7.33 -11.06 -0.68
C LEU A 83 7.83 -10.44 -1.98
N ILE A 84 6.92 -10.07 -2.88
CA ILE A 84 7.27 -9.40 -4.15
C ILE A 84 8.01 -8.09 -3.87
N GLU A 85 7.55 -7.30 -2.90
CA GLU A 85 8.20 -6.03 -2.57
C GLU A 85 9.62 -6.23 -2.01
N LYS A 86 9.82 -7.24 -1.16
CA LYS A 86 11.15 -7.61 -0.66
C LYS A 86 12.08 -8.11 -1.76
N VAL A 87 11.58 -8.93 -2.68
CA VAL A 87 12.37 -9.41 -3.83
C VAL A 87 12.80 -8.24 -4.70
N ALA A 88 11.89 -7.32 -5.01
CA ALA A 88 12.20 -6.12 -5.79
C ALA A 88 13.26 -5.22 -5.09
N GLU A 89 13.19 -5.11 -3.76
CA GLU A 89 14.20 -4.40 -2.97
C GLU A 89 15.58 -5.09 -3.07
N PHE A 90 15.63 -6.42 -2.95
CA PHE A 90 16.87 -7.17 -3.10
C PHE A 90 17.45 -7.08 -4.51
N GLU A 91 16.63 -7.14 -5.55
CA GLU A 91 17.07 -6.96 -6.93
C GLU A 91 17.71 -5.58 -7.14
N LYS A 92 17.12 -4.53 -6.55
CA LYS A 92 17.70 -3.19 -6.59
C LYS A 92 19.07 -3.14 -5.90
N ILE A 93 19.19 -3.72 -4.70
CA ILE A 93 20.46 -3.77 -3.97
C ILE A 93 21.53 -4.51 -4.79
N LEU A 94 21.17 -5.64 -5.40
CA LEU A 94 22.10 -6.40 -6.24
C LEU A 94 22.56 -5.60 -7.46
N ASN A 95 21.66 -4.91 -8.13
CA ASN A 95 22.02 -4.03 -9.27
C ASN A 95 22.92 -2.87 -8.86
N ASP A 96 22.65 -2.25 -7.71
CA ASP A 96 23.50 -1.18 -7.16
C ASP A 96 24.89 -1.71 -6.80
N MET A 97 24.96 -2.93 -6.23
CA MET A 97 26.23 -3.60 -5.92
C MET A 97 27.03 -3.93 -7.18
N ASP A 98 26.39 -4.48 -8.22
CA ASP A 98 27.03 -4.78 -9.51
C ASP A 98 27.59 -3.51 -10.16
N THR A 99 26.82 -2.42 -10.14
CA THR A 99 27.28 -1.11 -10.65
C THR A 99 28.50 -0.59 -9.90
N ARG A 100 28.51 -0.73 -8.56
CA ARG A 100 29.65 -0.34 -7.72
C ARG A 100 30.88 -1.20 -7.98
N ILE A 101 30.71 -2.52 -8.14
CA ILE A 101 31.81 -3.44 -8.47
C ILE A 101 32.43 -3.03 -9.80
N LYS A 102 31.63 -2.86 -10.86
CA LYS A 102 32.11 -2.41 -12.18
C LYS A 102 32.86 -1.09 -12.11
N THR A 103 32.34 -0.13 -11.33
CA THR A 103 32.99 1.18 -11.14
C THR A 103 34.35 1.02 -10.45
N LEU A 104 34.45 0.15 -9.44
CA LEU A 104 35.71 -0.13 -8.75
C LEU A 104 36.71 -0.86 -9.66
N GLU A 105 36.26 -1.84 -10.44
CA GLU A 105 37.09 -2.53 -11.43
C GLU A 105 37.69 -1.54 -12.43
N MET A 106 36.87 -0.65 -13.00
CA MET A 106 37.33 0.42 -13.90
C MET A 106 38.36 1.36 -13.26
N ARG A 107 38.20 1.70 -11.97
CA ARG A 107 39.18 2.51 -11.23
C ARG A 107 40.50 1.78 -10.98
N VAL A 108 40.45 0.47 -10.72
CA VAL A 108 41.64 -0.36 -10.47
C VAL A 108 42.47 -0.50 -11.76
N ILE A 109 41.83 -0.66 -12.91
CA ILE A 109 42.51 -0.77 -14.21
C ILE A 109 42.89 0.58 -14.84
N GLY A 110 42.56 1.69 -14.18
CA GLY A 110 42.95 3.05 -14.61
C GLY A 110 42.05 3.66 -15.69
N GLU A 111 40.88 3.09 -15.96
CA GLU A 111 39.90 3.58 -16.95
C GLU A 111 38.99 4.68 -16.40
N LEU A 112 39.01 4.94 -15.08
CA LEU A 112 38.33 6.07 -14.44
C LEU A 112 39.29 6.85 -13.52
N PRO A 113 39.22 8.19 -13.48
CA PRO A 113 39.96 8.99 -12.51
C PRO A 113 39.54 8.63 -11.07
N ARG A 114 40.51 8.69 -10.15
CA ARG A 114 40.33 8.34 -8.73
C ARG A 114 39.33 9.25 -8.02
#